data_AF-A0A120KYG8-F1
#
_entry.id   AF-A0A120KYG8-F1
#
_cell.length_a   1.000
_cell.length_b   1.000
_cell.length_c   1.000
_cell.angle_alpha   90.00
_cell.angle_beta   90.00
_cell.angle_gamma   90.00
#
_symmetry.space_group_name_H-M   'P 1'
#
loop_
_entity.id
_entity.type
_entity.pdbx_description
1 polymer ?
#
loop_
_entity_poly.entity_id
_entity_poly.type
_entity_poly.pdbx_seq_one_letter_code
_entity_poly.pdbx_strand_id
1 'polypeptide(L)'
;MIKKELQVRARRLIEGRGNVEDLDRLFLEQRQSFHGKESFRELGDFLAHRDERNKGPVTQRVRDIFTSFRVWSLGLRGVQPTEDDLRSAGLANLRLLMDQELKERCGMHRDAARTKFEKALRKLKSGFPLSDSDAKSLDFLANRFFWKPAFTDEVLHQDFVDVLIKNEVLTPVDRALPVQAKDLLT
;
A
#
# COMPACT_ATOMS: atom_id res chain seq x y z
N MET A 1 1.78 -26.17 -22.77
CA MET A 1 0.31 -26.04 -22.90
C MET A 1 -0.18 -24.77 -22.22
N ILE A 2 0.14 -24.59 -20.93
CA ILE A 2 -0.20 -23.42 -20.08
C ILE A 2 0.11 -22.05 -20.72
N LYS A 3 1.32 -21.81 -21.26
CA LYS A 3 1.70 -20.50 -21.81
C LYS A 3 0.83 -20.03 -22.99
N LYS A 4 0.44 -20.94 -23.90
CA LYS A 4 -0.44 -20.57 -25.03
C LYS A 4 -1.83 -20.17 -24.55
N GLU A 5 -2.34 -20.84 -23.52
CA GLU A 5 -3.63 -20.48 -22.91
C GLU A 5 -3.55 -19.10 -22.25
N LEU A 6 -2.48 -18.81 -21.51
CA LEU A 6 -2.24 -17.48 -20.94
C LEU A 6 -2.17 -16.39 -22.01
N GLN A 7 -1.50 -16.64 -23.14
CA GLN A 7 -1.46 -15.72 -24.28
C GLN A 7 -2.86 -15.44 -24.85
N VAL A 8 -3.69 -16.48 -25.00
CA VAL A 8 -5.08 -16.34 -25.47
C VAL A 8 -5.92 -15.52 -24.49
N ARG A 9 -5.74 -15.70 -23.18
CA ARG A 9 -6.41 -14.91 -22.14
C ARG A 9 -6.00 -13.45 -22.18
N ALA A 10 -4.69 -13.18 -22.21
CA ALA A 10 -4.16 -11.82 -22.30
C ALA A 10 -4.63 -11.10 -23.57
N ARG A 11 -4.70 -11.82 -24.70
CA ARG A 11 -5.21 -11.28 -25.96
C ARG A 11 -6.69 -10.89 -25.86
N ARG A 12 -7.53 -11.73 -25.25
CA ARG A 12 -8.94 -11.39 -25.01
C ARG A 12 -9.10 -10.11 -24.20
N LEU A 13 -8.29 -9.90 -23.16
CA LEU A 13 -8.32 -8.67 -22.35
C LEU A 13 -7.95 -7.43 -23.15
N ILE A 14 -6.91 -7.52 -23.98
CA ILE A 14 -6.48 -6.41 -24.85
C ILE A 14 -7.57 -6.05 -25.87
N GLU A 15 -8.27 -7.05 -26.39
CA GLU A 15 -9.32 -6.87 -27.40
C GLU A 15 -10.68 -6.46 -26.78
N GLY A 16 -10.76 -6.27 -25.46
CA GLY A 16 -12.02 -5.96 -24.76
C GLY A 16 -13.01 -7.13 -24.72
N ARG A 17 -12.54 -8.36 -24.95
CA ARG A 17 -13.32 -9.61 -24.92
C ARG A 17 -12.98 -10.50 -23.73
N GLY A 18 -12.21 -9.98 -22.78
CA GLY A 18 -11.82 -10.72 -21.58
C GLY A 18 -12.97 -10.87 -20.60
N ASN A 19 -12.82 -11.79 -19.66
CA ASN A 19 -13.71 -11.94 -18.51
C ASN A 19 -12.90 -11.95 -17.18
N VAL A 20 -13.60 -11.99 -16.05
CA VAL A 20 -12.97 -12.01 -14.71
C VAL A 20 -12.07 -13.23 -14.56
N GLU A 21 -12.49 -14.39 -15.07
CA GLU A 21 -11.70 -15.62 -14.99
C GLU A 21 -10.37 -15.54 -15.75
N ASP A 22 -10.31 -14.76 -16.83
CA ASP A 22 -9.07 -14.53 -17.56
C ASP A 22 -8.04 -13.78 -16.72
N LEU A 23 -8.48 -12.75 -15.99
CA LEU A 23 -7.65 -12.03 -15.03
C LEU A 23 -7.22 -12.94 -13.88
N ASP A 24 -8.16 -13.68 -13.28
CA ASP A 24 -7.87 -14.59 -12.18
C ASP A 24 -6.77 -15.60 -12.56
N ARG A 25 -6.90 -16.22 -13.74
CA ARG A 25 -5.92 -17.20 -14.23
C ARG A 25 -4.56 -16.56 -14.51
N LEU A 26 -4.53 -15.36 -15.09
CA LEU A 26 -3.28 -14.66 -15.36
C LEU A 26 -2.51 -14.35 -14.07
N PHE A 27 -3.18 -13.92 -13.01
CA PHE A 27 -2.54 -13.68 -11.72
C PHE A 27 -2.15 -14.99 -11.01
N LEU A 28 -3.07 -15.96 -10.92
CA LEU A 28 -2.84 -17.21 -10.19
C LEU A 28 -1.69 -18.03 -10.79
N GLU A 29 -1.66 -18.18 -12.11
CA GLU A 29 -0.68 -19.03 -12.78
C GLU A 29 0.72 -18.40 -12.85
N GLN A 30 0.82 -17.08 -12.68
CA GLN A 30 2.09 -16.34 -12.78
C GLN A 30 2.57 -15.77 -11.44
N ARG A 31 1.87 -16.02 -10.33
CA ARG A 31 2.21 -15.45 -9.01
C ARG A 31 3.65 -15.72 -8.55
N GLN A 32 4.22 -16.88 -8.93
CA GLN A 32 5.59 -17.26 -8.57
C GLN A 32 6.64 -16.57 -9.47
N SER A 33 6.24 -16.14 -10.66
CA SER A 33 7.07 -15.45 -11.65
C SER A 33 6.68 -13.97 -11.76
N PHE A 34 6.59 -13.31 -10.60
CA PHE A 34 6.14 -11.91 -10.48
C PHE A 34 7.26 -10.88 -10.64
N HIS A 35 8.52 -11.31 -10.77
CA HIS A 35 9.68 -10.46 -11.10
C HIS A 35 9.86 -9.21 -10.22
N GLY A 36 9.60 -9.36 -8.91
CA GLY A 36 9.71 -8.26 -7.94
C GLY A 36 8.53 -7.27 -7.95
N LYS A 37 7.50 -7.50 -8.78
CA LYS A 37 6.28 -6.67 -8.81
C LYS A 37 5.31 -7.07 -7.70
N GLU A 38 5.47 -6.46 -6.53
CA GLU A 38 4.74 -6.85 -5.32
C GLU A 38 3.22 -6.76 -5.46
N SER A 39 2.71 -5.80 -6.23
CA SER A 39 1.28 -5.64 -6.46
C SER A 39 0.68 -6.85 -7.21
N PHE A 40 1.43 -7.40 -8.16
CA PHE A 40 1.04 -8.61 -8.88
C PHE A 40 0.99 -9.83 -7.97
N ARG A 41 2.03 -10.01 -7.14
CA ARG A 41 2.09 -11.11 -6.18
C ARG A 41 0.95 -11.01 -5.17
N GLU A 42 0.71 -9.83 -4.62
CA GLU A 42 -0.37 -9.61 -3.64
C GLU A 42 -1.74 -9.98 -4.21
N LEU A 43 -2.06 -9.56 -5.43
CA LEU A 43 -3.32 -9.94 -6.08
C LEU A 43 -3.40 -11.45 -6.33
N GLY A 44 -2.32 -12.08 -6.80
CA GLY A 44 -2.24 -13.52 -7.00
C GLY A 44 -2.44 -14.30 -5.69
N ASP A 45 -1.84 -13.85 -4.60
CA ASP A 45 -1.96 -14.47 -3.28
C ASP A 45 -3.38 -14.27 -2.69
N PHE A 46 -3.97 -13.10 -2.89
CA PHE A 46 -5.35 -12.79 -2.46
C PHE A 46 -6.41 -13.66 -3.17
N LEU A 47 -6.18 -13.97 -4.44
CA LEU A 47 -7.02 -14.88 -5.22
C LEU A 47 -6.83 -16.34 -4.77
N ALA A 48 -5.59 -16.74 -4.51
CA ALA A 48 -5.23 -18.11 -4.18
C ALA A 48 -5.66 -18.53 -2.77
N HIS A 49 -5.56 -17.63 -1.79
CA HIS A 49 -5.74 -17.95 -0.38
C HIS A 49 -6.83 -17.08 0.23
N ARG A 50 -8.09 -17.45 -0.03
CA ARG A 50 -9.26 -16.71 0.48
C ARG A 50 -9.24 -16.54 2.01
N ASP A 51 -8.67 -17.50 2.72
CA ASP A 51 -8.62 -17.53 4.19
C ASP A 51 -7.45 -16.72 4.77
N GLU A 52 -6.47 -16.32 3.92
CA GLU A 52 -5.27 -15.57 4.33
C GLU A 52 -5.32 -14.08 3.95
N ARG A 53 -6.49 -13.57 3.58
CA ARG A 53 -6.74 -12.15 3.24
C ARG A 53 -6.57 -11.18 4.42
N ASN A 54 -6.03 -11.67 5.53
CA ASN A 54 -5.65 -10.90 6.71
C ASN A 54 -4.14 -10.60 6.77
N LYS A 55 -3.37 -10.96 5.74
CA LYS A 55 -1.93 -10.68 5.62
C LYS A 55 -1.66 -9.89 4.33
N GLY A 56 -0.40 -9.50 4.14
CA GLY A 56 0.06 -8.79 2.94
C GLY A 56 0.15 -7.26 3.05
N PRO A 57 0.89 -6.62 2.13
CA PRO A 57 1.07 -5.18 2.05
C PRO A 57 -0.24 -4.38 2.02
N VAL A 58 -1.29 -4.86 1.34
CA VAL A 58 -2.57 -4.13 1.29
C VAL A 58 -3.22 -4.13 2.67
N THR A 59 -3.31 -5.30 3.30
CA THR A 59 -3.90 -5.41 4.64
C THR A 59 -3.12 -4.59 5.66
N GLN A 60 -1.79 -4.66 5.64
CA GLN A 60 -0.95 -3.84 6.53
C GLN A 60 -1.16 -2.34 6.28
N ARG A 61 -1.25 -1.93 5.01
CA ARG A 61 -1.47 -0.52 4.66
C ARG A 61 -2.81 -0.01 5.16
N VAL A 62 -3.88 -0.79 4.95
CA VAL A 62 -5.22 -0.45 5.45
C VAL A 62 -5.21 -0.35 6.97
N ARG A 63 -4.60 -1.30 7.69
CA ARG A 63 -4.45 -1.25 9.15
C ARG A 63 -3.75 0.03 9.61
N ASP A 64 -2.69 0.45 8.94
CA ASP A 64 -1.95 1.67 9.28
C ASP A 64 -2.80 2.93 9.06
N ILE A 65 -3.54 3.01 7.95
CA ILE A 65 -4.48 4.10 7.68
C ILE A 65 -5.57 4.15 8.76
N PHE A 66 -6.23 3.02 9.05
CA PHE A 66 -7.29 2.99 10.05
C PHE A 66 -6.77 3.27 11.47
N THR A 67 -5.56 2.84 11.79
CA THR A 67 -4.93 3.15 13.09
C THR A 67 -4.72 4.65 13.26
N SER A 68 -4.14 5.31 12.25
CA SER A 68 -3.92 6.76 12.30
C SER A 68 -5.24 7.54 12.30
N PHE A 69 -6.21 7.15 11.47
CA PHE A 69 -7.54 7.75 11.41
C PHE A 69 -8.32 7.61 12.72
N ARG A 70 -8.28 6.43 13.37
CA ARG A 70 -8.94 6.18 14.66
C ARG A 70 -8.45 7.17 15.72
N VAL A 71 -7.15 7.42 15.78
CA VAL A 71 -6.54 8.30 16.77
C VAL A 71 -6.82 9.77 16.45
N TRP A 72 -6.63 10.18 15.20
CA TRP A 72 -6.95 11.53 14.74
C TRP A 72 -8.42 11.90 15.01
N SER A 73 -9.35 10.98 14.76
CA SER A 73 -10.78 11.20 14.98
C SER A 73 -11.19 11.27 16.46
N LEU A 74 -10.32 10.92 17.43
CA LEU A 74 -10.61 11.14 18.86
C LEU A 74 -10.73 12.64 19.17
N GLY A 75 -9.88 13.47 18.55
CA GLY A 75 -9.94 14.93 18.70
C GLY A 75 -11.28 15.51 18.22
N LEU A 76 -11.83 14.98 17.12
CA LEU A 76 -13.16 15.35 16.62
C LEU A 76 -14.29 15.01 17.61
N ARG A 77 -14.06 14.03 18.49
CA ARG A 77 -15.01 13.56 19.50
C ARG A 77 -14.76 14.19 20.87
N GLY A 78 -13.80 15.13 20.99
CA GLY A 78 -13.39 15.70 22.27
C GLY A 78 -12.72 14.70 23.21
N VAL A 79 -12.29 13.54 22.71
CA VAL A 79 -11.62 12.50 23.49
C VAL A 79 -10.11 12.70 23.40
N GLN A 80 -9.44 12.70 24.54
CA GLN A 80 -7.98 12.78 24.59
C GLN A 80 -7.37 11.40 24.27
N PRO A 81 -6.45 11.31 23.29
CA PRO A 81 -5.78 10.05 22.96
C PRO A 81 -4.84 9.62 24.09
N THR A 82 -4.74 8.32 24.32
CA THR A 82 -3.76 7.74 25.25
C THR A 82 -2.34 7.77 24.66
N GLU A 83 -1.32 7.54 25.48
CA GLU A 83 0.06 7.37 24.99
C GLU A 83 0.15 6.25 23.94
N ASP A 84 -0.54 5.14 24.17
CA ASP A 84 -0.53 3.99 23.27
C ASP A 84 -1.25 4.30 21.95
N ASP A 85 -2.32 5.10 21.99
CA ASP A 85 -2.95 5.61 20.78
C ASP A 85 -1.97 6.47 19.97
N LEU A 86 -1.34 7.45 20.61
CA LEU A 86 -0.37 8.34 19.95
C LEU A 86 0.81 7.54 19.36
N ARG A 87 1.36 6.59 20.13
CA ARG A 87 2.43 5.69 19.68
C ARG A 87 2.01 4.87 18.48
N SER A 88 0.83 4.26 18.52
CA SER A 88 0.32 3.43 17.43
C SER A 88 0.11 4.24 16.16
N ALA A 89 -0.49 5.44 16.27
CA ALA A 89 -0.68 6.35 15.15
C ALA A 89 0.65 6.84 14.56
N GLY A 90 1.61 7.23 15.41
CA GLY A 90 2.92 7.67 14.96
C GLY A 90 3.71 6.59 14.22
N LEU A 91 3.71 5.36 14.73
CA LEU A 91 4.37 4.24 14.05
C LEU A 91 3.67 3.85 12.74
N ALA A 92 2.34 3.92 12.71
CA ALA A 92 1.57 3.72 11.48
C ALA A 92 1.91 4.79 10.44
N ASN A 93 1.89 6.07 10.81
CA ASN A 93 2.22 7.18 9.92
C ASN A 93 3.67 7.14 9.43
N LEU A 94 4.62 6.72 10.28
CA LEU A 94 5.98 6.46 9.83
C LEU A 94 6.01 5.41 8.70
N ARG A 95 5.27 4.30 8.81
CA ARG A 95 5.17 3.29 7.75
C ARG A 95 4.48 3.79 6.48
N LEU A 96 3.51 4.69 6.62
CA LEU A 96 2.77 5.26 5.48
C LEU A 96 3.57 6.26 4.66
N LEU A 97 4.41 7.06 5.33
CA LEU A 97 5.18 8.12 4.69
C LEU A 97 6.38 7.56 3.94
N MET A 98 6.74 8.19 2.83
CA MET A 98 8.00 7.94 2.13
C MET A 98 9.13 8.71 2.82
N ASP A 99 10.36 8.23 2.70
CA ASP A 99 11.53 8.87 3.31
C ASP A 99 11.74 10.31 2.81
N GLN A 100 11.43 10.56 1.53
CA GLN A 100 11.47 11.89 0.95
C GLN A 100 10.49 12.85 1.64
N GLU A 101 9.29 12.39 1.97
CA GLU A 101 8.28 13.22 2.64
C GLU A 101 8.65 13.50 4.10
N LEU A 102 9.25 12.53 4.78
CA LEU A 102 9.80 12.73 6.13
C LEU A 102 10.93 13.76 6.10
N LYS A 103 11.78 13.72 5.07
CA LYS A 103 12.84 14.70 4.88
C LYS A 103 12.29 16.09 4.58
N GLU A 104 11.29 16.21 3.70
CA GLU A 104 10.67 17.49 3.34
C GLU A 104 9.90 18.12 4.51
N ARG A 105 9.16 17.32 5.29
CA ARG A 105 8.26 17.84 6.33
C ARG A 105 8.89 17.92 7.71
N CYS A 106 9.88 17.08 8.01
CA CYS A 106 10.53 17.04 9.32
C CYS A 106 12.03 17.33 9.25
N GLY A 107 12.64 17.41 8.07
CA GLY A 107 14.09 17.54 7.92
C GLY A 107 14.85 16.28 8.35
N MET A 108 14.18 15.13 8.47
CA MET A 108 14.72 13.94 9.12
C MET A 108 14.53 12.69 8.27
N HIS A 109 15.54 11.82 8.31
CA HIS A 109 15.40 10.44 7.86
C HIS A 109 14.52 9.64 8.82
N ARG A 110 13.95 8.53 8.34
CA ARG A 110 12.98 7.71 9.09
C ARG A 110 13.44 7.32 10.49
N ASP A 111 14.66 6.82 10.64
CA ASP A 111 15.17 6.38 11.94
C ASP A 111 15.36 7.54 12.92
N ALA A 112 15.79 8.69 12.41
CA ALA A 112 15.91 9.91 13.22
C ALA A 112 14.51 10.42 13.63
N ALA A 113 13.55 10.44 12.70
CA ALA A 113 12.16 10.82 12.97
C ALA A 113 11.53 9.89 14.02
N ARG A 114 11.74 8.57 13.89
CA ARG A 114 11.29 7.57 14.87
C ARG A 114 11.89 7.81 16.24
N THR A 115 13.21 7.95 16.32
CA THR A 115 13.92 8.16 17.60
C THR A 115 13.42 9.41 18.30
N LYS A 116 13.27 10.51 17.55
CA LYS A 116 12.77 11.78 18.08
C LYS A 116 11.32 11.66 18.56
N PHE A 117 10.46 11.02 17.76
CA PHE A 117 9.08 10.76 18.11
C PHE A 117 8.95 9.96 19.41
N GLU A 118 9.70 8.85 19.53
CA GLU A 118 9.69 8.03 20.74
C GLU A 118 10.22 8.80 21.97
N LYS A 119 11.23 9.66 21.79
CA LYS A 119 11.73 10.54 22.86
C LYS A 119 10.67 11.55 23.30
N ALA A 120 9.96 12.15 22.34
CA ALA A 120 8.90 13.11 22.61
C ALA A 120 7.73 12.46 23.36
N LEU A 121 7.32 11.24 22.99
CA LEU A 121 6.32 10.46 23.72
C LEU A 121 6.74 10.19 25.18
N ARG A 122 8.00 9.80 25.40
CA ARG A 122 8.52 9.57 26.77
C ARG A 122 8.47 10.84 27.61
N LYS A 123 8.87 11.99 27.05
CA LYS A 123 8.79 13.28 27.74
C LYS A 123 7.35 13.65 28.12
N LEU A 124 6.42 13.47 27.17
CA LEU A 124 4.99 13.73 27.40
C LEU A 124 4.45 12.86 28.55
N LYS A 125 4.77 11.55 28.54
CA LYS A 125 4.40 10.61 29.62
C LYS A 125 4.93 11.04 30.98
N SER A 126 6.17 11.51 31.03
CA SER A 126 6.84 11.92 32.26
C SER A 126 6.49 13.34 32.72
N GLY A 127 5.57 14.03 32.03
CA GLY A 127 5.18 15.40 32.36
C GLY A 127 6.27 16.44 32.11
N PHE A 128 7.34 16.09 31.39
CA PHE A 128 8.37 17.06 31.02
C PHE A 128 7.86 17.97 29.90
N PRO A 129 8.21 19.27 29.93
CA PRO A 129 7.87 20.17 28.84
C PRO A 129 8.50 19.68 27.54
N LEU A 130 7.70 19.67 26.48
CA LEU A 130 8.16 19.40 25.13
C LEU A 130 8.85 20.64 24.58
N SER A 131 9.98 20.45 23.89
CA SER A 131 10.50 21.51 23.04
C SER A 131 9.56 21.72 21.85
N ASP A 132 9.57 22.91 21.24
CA ASP A 132 8.78 23.17 20.01
C ASP A 132 9.05 22.12 18.92
N SER A 133 10.29 21.67 18.85
CA SER A 133 10.73 20.66 17.90
C SER A 133 10.15 19.27 18.19
N ASP A 134 10.02 18.91 19.47
CA ASP A 134 9.41 17.66 19.91
C ASP A 134 7.88 17.69 19.73
N ALA A 135 7.26 18.82 20.09
CA ALA A 135 5.82 19.04 19.91
C ALA A 135 5.42 18.97 18.42
N LYS A 136 6.17 19.62 17.52
CA LYS A 136 5.95 19.52 16.07
C LYS A 136 6.08 18.09 15.55
N SER A 137 7.04 17.31 16.06
CA SER A 137 7.21 15.91 15.66
C SER A 137 6.04 15.04 16.11
N LEU A 138 5.53 15.27 17.32
CA LEU A 138 4.34 14.58 17.83
C LEU A 138 3.09 14.96 17.05
N ASP A 139 2.86 16.25 16.81
CA ASP A 139 1.71 16.71 16.02
C ASP A 139 1.72 16.11 14.62
N PHE A 140 2.86 16.20 13.94
CA PHE A 140 2.98 15.72 12.56
C PHE A 140 2.75 14.20 12.43
N LEU A 141 3.33 13.40 13.34
CA LEU A 141 3.28 11.94 13.25
C LEU A 141 2.08 11.32 13.96
N ALA A 142 1.59 11.85 15.08
CA ALA A 142 0.53 11.20 15.85
C ALA A 142 -0.84 11.86 15.68
N ASN A 143 -0.90 13.15 15.33
CA ASN A 143 -2.16 13.91 15.26
C ASN A 143 -2.62 14.18 13.82
N ARG A 144 -2.16 13.37 12.86
CA ARG A 144 -2.55 13.43 11.45
C ARG A 144 -2.90 12.03 10.98
N PHE A 145 -3.67 11.93 9.91
CA PHE A 145 -3.83 10.68 9.17
C PHE A 145 -3.41 10.91 7.72
N PHE A 146 -2.82 9.88 7.12
CA PHE A 146 -2.42 9.91 5.71
C PHE A 146 -3.20 8.86 4.94
N TRP A 147 -4.00 9.30 3.96
CA TRP A 147 -4.71 8.40 3.06
C TRP A 147 -3.79 8.00 1.90
N LYS A 148 -3.12 6.85 2.02
CA LYS A 148 -2.15 6.37 1.02
C LYS A 148 -2.38 4.91 0.66
N PRO A 149 -3.02 4.61 -0.48
CA PRO A 149 -3.25 3.23 -0.88
C PRO A 149 -1.93 2.47 -1.07
N ALA A 150 -1.96 1.15 -0.92
CA ALA A 150 -0.76 0.32 -1.06
C ALA A 150 -0.23 0.35 -2.50
N PHE A 151 -1.16 0.35 -3.46
CA PHE A 151 -0.91 0.45 -4.88
C PHE A 151 -1.90 1.44 -5.49
N THR A 152 -1.51 2.12 -6.57
CA THR A 152 -2.41 2.92 -7.40
C THR A 152 -2.82 2.13 -8.62
N ASP A 153 -3.86 2.57 -9.33
CA ASP A 153 -4.33 1.92 -10.55
C ASP A 153 -3.21 1.86 -11.60
N GLU A 154 -2.39 2.91 -11.70
CA GLU A 154 -1.25 2.96 -12.60
C GLU A 154 -0.19 1.90 -12.24
N VAL A 155 0.14 1.75 -10.95
CA VAL A 155 1.10 0.74 -10.49
C VAL A 155 0.57 -0.66 -10.75
N LEU A 156 -0.70 -0.92 -10.44
CA LEU A 156 -1.33 -2.22 -10.68
C LEU A 156 -1.31 -2.58 -12.17
N HIS A 157 -1.68 -1.66 -13.03
CA HIS A 157 -1.67 -1.86 -14.49
C HIS A 157 -0.24 -2.05 -15.01
N GLN A 158 0.70 -1.21 -14.60
CA GLN A 158 2.10 -1.29 -15.04
C GLN A 158 2.74 -2.61 -14.63
N ASP A 159 2.57 -3.02 -13.38
CA ASP A 159 3.10 -4.28 -12.87
C ASP A 159 2.47 -5.48 -13.57
N PHE A 160 1.16 -5.44 -13.83
CA PHE A 160 0.47 -6.46 -14.62
C PHE A 160 1.08 -6.62 -16.00
N VAL A 161 1.19 -5.54 -16.78
CA VAL A 161 1.76 -5.59 -18.13
C VAL A 161 3.23 -5.99 -18.11
N ASP A 162 4.03 -5.46 -17.18
CA ASP A 162 5.45 -5.80 -17.05
C ASP A 162 5.65 -7.29 -16.78
N VAL A 163 4.86 -7.91 -15.90
CA VAL A 163 4.93 -9.34 -15.61
C VAL A 163 4.54 -10.16 -16.83
N LEU A 164 3.46 -9.81 -17.53
CA LEU A 164 3.05 -10.53 -18.74
C LEU A 164 4.10 -10.46 -19.85
N ILE A 165 4.78 -9.32 -20.03
CA ILE A 165 5.86 -9.18 -21.01
C ILE A 165 7.08 -10.02 -20.59
N LYS A 166 7.50 -9.95 -19.31
CA LYS A 166 8.65 -10.71 -18.81
C LYS A 166 8.42 -12.22 -18.85
N ASN A 167 7.18 -12.67 -18.73
CA ASN A 167 6.79 -14.07 -18.87
C ASN A 167 6.46 -14.46 -20.32
N GLU A 168 6.69 -13.55 -21.29
CA GLU A 168 6.46 -13.75 -22.72
C GLU A 168 5.00 -14.16 -23.05
N VAL A 169 4.06 -13.71 -22.22
CA VAL A 169 2.61 -13.80 -22.46
C VAL A 169 2.16 -12.65 -23.37
N LEU A 170 2.79 -11.48 -23.21
CA LEU A 170 2.64 -10.33 -24.09
C LEU A 170 3.98 -9.95 -24.71
N THR A 171 3.94 -9.17 -25.79
CA THR A 171 5.11 -8.55 -26.39
C THR A 171 5.24 -7.09 -25.94
N PRO A 172 6.43 -6.48 -26.03
CA PRO A 172 6.60 -5.05 -25.73
C PRO A 172 5.70 -4.12 -26.56
N VAL A 173 5.31 -4.54 -27.77
CA VAL A 173 4.41 -3.79 -28.67
C VAL A 173 3.00 -3.70 -28.07
N ASP A 174 2.57 -4.73 -27.34
CA ASP A 174 1.25 -4.79 -26.72
C ASP A 174 1.09 -3.80 -25.54
N ARG A 175 2.19 -3.23 -25.01
CA ARG A 175 2.17 -2.28 -23.89
C ARG A 175 1.31 -1.03 -24.19
N ALA A 176 1.27 -0.61 -25.45
CA ALA A 176 0.51 0.57 -25.88
C ALA A 176 -0.99 0.27 -26.04
N LEU A 177 -1.39 -1.00 -26.05
CA LEU A 177 -2.78 -1.38 -26.19
C LEU A 177 -3.47 -1.24 -24.83
N PRO A 178 -4.61 -0.52 -24.74
CA PRO A 178 -5.34 -0.43 -23.51
C PRO A 178 -5.81 -1.83 -23.10
N VAL A 179 -5.51 -2.26 -21.88
CA VAL A 179 -6.19 -3.41 -21.29
C VAL A 179 -7.63 -2.96 -21.02
N GLN A 180 -8.54 -3.27 -21.94
CA GLN A 180 -9.94 -2.87 -21.83
C GLN A 180 -10.67 -3.85 -20.90
N ALA A 181 -10.56 -3.60 -19.60
CA ALA A 181 -11.28 -4.33 -18.55
C ALA A 181 -12.57 -3.60 -18.10
N LYS A 182 -12.99 -2.56 -18.82
CA LYS A 182 -13.90 -1.51 -18.32
C LYS A 182 -15.28 -2.00 -17.87
N ASP A 183 -15.73 -3.18 -18.31
CA ASP A 183 -17.08 -3.68 -18.02
C ASP A 183 -17.10 -5.03 -17.25
N LEU A 184 -15.97 -5.43 -16.62
CA LEU A 184 -15.89 -6.72 -15.91
C LEU A 184 -16.63 -6.77 -14.56
N LEU A 185 -17.18 -5.64 -14.10
CA LEU A 185 -17.83 -5.49 -12.79
C LEU A 185 -19.32 -5.10 -12.88
N THR A 186 -19.89 -5.08 -14.09
CA THR A 186 -21.34 -4.95 -14.33
C THR A 186 -21.94 -6.30 -14.65
#